data_AF-A0A0D7P4V2-F1
#
_entry.id   AF-A0A0D7P4V2-F1
#
_cell.length_a   1.000
_cell.length_b   1.000
_cell.length_c   1.000
_cell.angle_alpha   90.00
_cell.angle_beta   90.00
_cell.angle_gamma   90.00
#
_symmetry.space_group_name_H-M   'P 1'
#
loop_
_entity.id
_entity.type
_entity.pdbx_description
1 polymer ?
#
loop_
_entity_poly.entity_id
_entity_poly.type
_entity_poly.pdbx_seq_one_letter_code
_entity_poly.pdbx_strand_id
1 'polypeptide(L)'
;MARAPTSGISLGYRETCVVKGMLARGDRQHDIASYFGVNGGRIGEIATGDNAYPNAQPTPEADLPPPGPYMTRFAVQSVIDSLTEALEALDLAHAENELADVKAALLLARDTIQKKLDALEEV
;
A
#
# COMPACT_ATOMS: atom_id res chain seq x y z
N MET A 1 1.05 -14.37 -26.94
CA MET A 1 1.62 -13.30 -26.11
C MET A 1 2.14 -13.93 -24.83
N ALA A 2 3.38 -13.65 -24.45
CA ALA A 2 3.92 -14.13 -23.17
C ALA A 2 3.22 -13.40 -22.02
N ARG A 3 2.88 -14.12 -20.94
CA ARG A 3 2.34 -13.50 -19.72
C ARG A 3 3.43 -12.67 -19.06
N ALA A 4 3.04 -11.60 -18.37
CA ALA A 4 3.96 -10.88 -17.50
C ALA A 4 4.50 -11.84 -16.42
N PRO A 5 5.76 -11.64 -15.96
CA PRO A 5 6.30 -12.43 -14.85
C PRO A 5 5.40 -12.32 -13.62
N THR A 6 5.32 -13.39 -12.84
CA THR A 6 4.62 -13.40 -11.56
C THR A 6 5.20 -12.30 -10.67
N SER A 7 4.34 -11.52 -10.02
CA SER A 7 4.71 -10.31 -9.29
C SER A 7 5.60 -10.54 -8.06
N GLY A 8 6.07 -11.75 -7.77
CA GLY A 8 6.92 -12.07 -6.60
C GLY A 8 6.21 -12.01 -5.24
N ILE A 9 5.26 -11.09 -5.07
CA ILE A 9 4.52 -10.85 -3.83
C ILE A 9 3.63 -12.05 -3.47
N SER A 10 3.93 -12.67 -2.33
CA SER A 10 3.14 -13.74 -1.71
C SER A 10 2.56 -13.27 -0.38
N LEU A 11 1.29 -13.58 -0.13
CA LEU A 11 0.62 -13.25 1.12
C LEU A 11 0.91 -14.36 2.13
N GLY A 12 1.47 -13.98 3.27
CA GLY A 12 1.73 -14.88 4.38
C GLY A 12 0.46 -15.24 5.15
N TYR A 13 0.64 -15.96 6.24
CA TYR A 13 -0.47 -16.40 7.09
C TYR A 13 -1.29 -15.21 7.62
N ARG A 14 -0.61 -14.17 8.12
CA ARG A 14 -1.28 -13.00 8.70
C ARG A 14 -2.05 -12.22 7.66
N GLU A 15 -1.46 -11.96 6.50
CA GLU A 15 -2.16 -11.29 5.40
C GLU A 15 -3.36 -12.11 4.93
N THR A 16 -3.24 -13.44 4.88
CA THR A 16 -4.36 -14.33 4.52
C THR A 16 -5.52 -14.22 5.52
N CYS A 17 -5.25 -14.13 6.83
CA CYS A 17 -6.29 -13.87 7.84
C CYS A 17 -7.01 -12.55 7.59
N VAL A 18 -6.26 -11.48 7.28
CA VAL A 18 -6.82 -10.15 7.01
C VAL A 18 -7.65 -10.16 5.73
N VAL A 19 -7.14 -10.73 4.63
CA VAL A 19 -7.89 -10.87 3.37
C VAL A 19 -9.20 -11.62 3.60
N LYS A 20 -9.17 -12.73 4.34
CA LYS A 20 -10.39 -13.48 4.66
C LYS A 20 -11.38 -12.68 5.50
N GLY A 21 -10.89 -11.88 6.46
CA GLY A 21 -11.74 -10.97 7.21
C GLY A 21 -12.37 -9.89 6.33
N MET A 22 -11.60 -9.27 5.43
CA MET A 22 -12.11 -8.29 4.46
C MET A 22 -13.15 -8.90 3.51
N LEU A 23 -12.91 -10.12 3.01
CA LEU A 23 -13.88 -10.86 2.21
C LEU A 23 -15.16 -11.16 2.99
N ALA A 24 -15.04 -11.57 4.27
CA ALA A 24 -16.18 -11.85 5.14
C ALA A 24 -16.99 -10.59 5.46
N ARG A 25 -16.34 -9.44 5.58
CA ARG A 25 -16.99 -8.12 5.72
C ARG A 25 -17.75 -7.69 4.45
N GLY A 26 -17.40 -8.27 3.29
CA GLY A 26 -18.04 -7.97 2.01
C GLY A 26 -17.24 -7.01 1.11
N ASP A 27 -15.96 -6.78 1.42
CA ASP A 27 -15.09 -5.94 0.61
C ASP A 27 -14.87 -6.56 -0.78
N ARG A 28 -14.73 -5.73 -1.80
CA ARG A 28 -14.52 -6.19 -3.18
C ARG A 28 -13.09 -6.71 -3.35
N GLN A 29 -12.93 -7.82 -4.06
CA GLN A 29 -11.60 -8.44 -4.27
C GLN A 29 -10.57 -7.50 -4.92
N HIS A 30 -10.99 -6.60 -5.82
CA HIS A 30 -10.08 -5.63 -6.42
C HIS A 30 -9.64 -4.51 -5.46
N ASP A 31 -10.52 -4.12 -4.52
CA ASP A 31 -10.16 -3.17 -3.46
C ASP A 31 -9.17 -3.83 -2.50
N ILE A 32 -9.43 -5.08 -2.09
CA ILE A 32 -8.50 -5.86 -1.26
C ILE A 32 -7.16 -6.03 -1.96
N ALA A 33 -7.16 -6.38 -3.26
CA ALA A 33 -5.94 -6.52 -4.04
C ALA A 33 -5.14 -5.21 -4.08
N SER A 34 -5.85 -4.08 -4.22
CA SER A 34 -5.24 -2.74 -4.21
C SER A 34 -4.63 -2.40 -2.85
N TYR A 35 -5.27 -2.79 -1.75
CA TYR A 35 -4.75 -2.59 -0.39
C TYR A 35 -3.41 -3.31 -0.18
N PHE A 36 -3.31 -4.57 -0.63
CA PHE A 36 -2.10 -5.37 -0.48
C PHE A 36 -1.07 -5.18 -1.60
N GLY A 37 -1.39 -4.44 -2.66
CA GLY A 37 -0.51 -4.29 -3.82
C GLY A 37 -0.28 -5.59 -4.60
N VAL A 38 -1.26 -6.51 -4.61
CA VAL A 38 -1.14 -7.83 -5.26
C VAL A 38 -2.03 -7.95 -6.49
N ASN A 39 -1.77 -8.96 -7.32
CA ASN A 39 -2.68 -9.32 -8.40
C ASN A 39 -4.03 -9.81 -7.86
N GLY A 40 -5.15 -9.39 -8.48
CA GLY A 40 -6.50 -9.81 -8.06
C GLY A 40 -6.70 -11.33 -8.05
N GLY A 41 -6.01 -12.08 -8.90
CA GLY A 41 -6.01 -13.54 -8.89
C GLY A 41 -5.56 -14.13 -7.56
N ARG A 42 -4.61 -13.47 -6.86
CA ARG A 42 -4.13 -13.90 -5.54
C ARG A 42 -5.24 -13.80 -4.48
N ILE A 43 -6.06 -12.74 -4.55
CA ILE A 43 -7.22 -12.61 -3.67
C ILE A 43 -8.28 -13.66 -4.03
N GLY A 44 -8.45 -13.96 -5.31
CA GLY A 44 -9.31 -15.05 -5.79
C GLY A 44 -8.91 -16.42 -5.23
N GLU A 45 -7.62 -16.76 -5.29
CA GLU A 45 -7.02 -17.97 -4.69
C GLU A 45 -7.27 -18.05 -3.16
N ILE A 46 -7.18 -16.91 -2.46
CA ILE A 46 -7.52 -16.86 -1.03
C ILE A 46 -9.02 -17.11 -0.80
N ALA A 47 -9.87 -16.50 -1.63
CA ALA A 47 -11.32 -16.64 -1.52
C ALA A 47 -11.81 -18.08 -1.81
N THR A 48 -11.16 -18.79 -2.73
CA THR A 48 -11.51 -20.18 -3.08
C THR A 48 -10.83 -21.22 -2.19
N GLY A 49 -9.86 -20.82 -1.37
CA GLY A 49 -9.06 -21.73 -0.55
C GLY A 49 -7.89 -22.37 -1.29
N ASP A 50 -7.61 -21.99 -2.54
CA ASP A 50 -6.48 -22.44 -3.34
C ASP A 50 -5.19 -21.64 -3.03
N ASN A 51 -4.80 -21.63 -1.76
CA ASN A 51 -3.65 -20.89 -1.25
C ASN A 51 -2.92 -21.69 -0.16
N ALA A 52 -1.77 -21.19 0.29
CA ALA A 52 -0.94 -21.85 1.29
C ALA A 52 -1.59 -21.98 2.69
N TYR A 53 -2.60 -21.16 3.00
CA TYR A 53 -3.24 -21.08 4.32
C TYR A 53 -4.77 -21.20 4.24
N PRO A 54 -5.31 -22.32 3.72
CA PRO A 54 -6.75 -22.51 3.51
C PRO A 54 -7.55 -22.47 4.82
N ASN A 55 -6.92 -22.83 5.95
CA ASN A 55 -7.54 -22.85 7.28
C ASN A 55 -7.25 -21.59 8.13
N ALA A 56 -6.56 -20.59 7.57
CA ALA A 56 -6.36 -19.31 8.25
C ALA A 56 -7.71 -18.72 8.70
N GLN A 57 -7.79 -18.33 9.96
CA GLN A 57 -8.99 -17.77 10.56
C GLN A 57 -9.16 -16.31 10.15
N PRO A 58 -10.35 -15.88 9.72
CA PRO A 58 -10.59 -14.48 9.38
C PRO A 58 -10.27 -13.55 10.55
N THR A 59 -9.54 -12.47 10.28
CA THR A 59 -9.32 -11.41 11.27
C THR A 59 -10.65 -10.75 11.65
N PRO A 60 -10.94 -10.51 12.95
CA PRO A 60 -12.14 -9.83 13.39
C PRO A 60 -12.29 -8.44 12.78
N GLU A 61 -13.53 -8.00 12.55
CA GLU A 61 -13.81 -6.71 11.90
C GLU A 61 -13.15 -5.51 12.59
N ALA A 62 -13.05 -5.53 13.92
CA ALA A 62 -12.42 -4.46 14.71
C ALA A 62 -10.91 -4.29 14.44
N ASP A 63 -10.25 -5.34 13.94
CA ASP A 63 -8.80 -5.36 13.66
C ASP A 63 -8.51 -5.26 12.15
N LEU A 64 -9.55 -5.11 11.32
CA LEU A 64 -9.38 -4.93 9.88
C LEU A 64 -9.04 -3.48 9.54
N PRO A 65 -8.34 -3.24 8.41
CA PRO A 65 -8.25 -1.90 7.85
C PRO A 65 -9.66 -1.35 7.58
N PRO A 66 -9.84 -0.02 7.58
CA PRO A 66 -11.11 0.61 7.22
C PRO A 66 -11.52 0.15 5.81
N PRO A 67 -12.83 0.02 5.53
CA PRO A 67 -13.29 -0.36 4.19
C PRO A 67 -12.84 0.67 3.16
N GLY A 68 -12.51 0.20 1.96
CA GLY A 68 -12.06 1.02 0.85
C GLY A 68 -13.10 2.04 0.34
N PRO A 69 -12.78 2.80 -0.72
CA PRO A 69 -11.68 2.56 -1.67
C PRO A 69 -10.30 2.89 -1.10
N TYR A 70 -9.31 2.05 -1.42
CA TYR A 70 -7.93 2.25 -0.99
C TYR A 70 -7.16 3.10 -2.00
N MET A 71 -6.15 3.84 -1.51
CA MET A 71 -5.33 4.69 -2.37
C MET A 71 -4.66 3.88 -3.47
N THR A 72 -4.72 4.41 -4.69
CA THR A 72 -4.00 3.84 -5.84
C THR A 72 -2.54 4.25 -5.79
N ARG A 73 -1.67 3.50 -6.48
CA ARG A 73 -0.26 3.88 -6.66
C ARG A 73 -0.12 5.29 -7.27
N PHE A 74 -1.00 5.65 -8.21
CA PHE A 74 -1.04 7.00 -8.80
C PHE A 74 -1.31 8.08 -7.74
N ALA A 75 -2.25 7.83 -6.83
CA ALA A 75 -2.53 8.75 -5.73
C ALA A 75 -1.33 8.90 -4.79
N VAL A 76 -0.63 7.81 -4.46
CA VAL A 76 0.59 7.88 -3.64
C VAL A 76 1.69 8.69 -4.34
N GLN A 77 1.90 8.49 -5.64
CA GLN A 77 2.88 9.27 -6.40
C GLN A 77 2.55 10.76 -6.38
N SER A 78 1.27 11.14 -6.56
CA SER A 78 0.86 12.55 -6.52
C SER A 78 1.15 13.22 -5.16
N VAL A 79 1.13 12.46 -4.06
CA VAL A 79 1.53 12.96 -2.73
C VAL A 79 3.03 13.20 -2.68
N ILE A 80 3.85 12.29 -3.24
CA ILE A 80 5.31 12.47 -3.31
C ILE A 80 5.66 13.70 -4.15
N ASP A 81 4.99 13.88 -5.28
CA ASP A 81 5.18 15.03 -6.16
C ASP A 81 4.84 16.33 -5.42
N SER A 82 3.69 16.37 -4.74
CA SER A 82 3.27 17.53 -3.94
C SER A 82 4.25 17.86 -2.80
N LEU A 83 4.81 16.84 -2.14
CA LEU A 83 5.83 17.03 -1.09
C LEU A 83 7.14 17.58 -1.68
N THR A 84 7.50 17.13 -2.88
CA THR A 84 8.70 17.61 -3.59
C THR A 84 8.53 19.07 -4.00
N GLU A 85 7.39 19.44 -4.57
CA GLU A 85 7.07 20.84 -4.89
C GLU A 85 7.12 21.75 -3.66
N ALA A 86 6.59 21.28 -2.52
CA ALA A 86 6.63 22.03 -1.27
C ALA A 86 8.06 22.27 -0.77
N LEU A 87 8.95 21.28 -0.91
CA LEU A 87 10.36 21.40 -0.57
C LEU A 87 11.07 22.42 -1.48
N GLU A 88 10.84 22.34 -2.79
CA GLU A 88 11.42 23.28 -3.76
C GLU A 88 10.99 24.74 -3.50
N ALA A 89 9.72 24.94 -3.12
CA ALA A 89 9.20 26.27 -2.76
C ALA A 89 9.88 26.85 -1.50
N LEU A 90 10.17 26.01 -0.49
CA LEU A 90 10.89 26.43 0.72
C LEU A 90 12.34 26.83 0.40
N ASP A 91 12.99 26.10 -0.50
CA ASP A 91 14.37 26.37 -0.93
C ASP A 91 14.46 27.70 -1.67
N LEU A 92 13.51 27.97 -2.57
CA LEU A 92 13.40 29.26 -3.27
C LEU A 92 13.12 30.44 -2.33
N ALA A 93 12.32 30.22 -1.29
CA ALA A 93 11.98 31.26 -0.33
C ALA A 93 13.17 31.72 0.54
N HIS A 94 14.33 31.03 0.48
CA HIS A 94 15.49 31.25 1.36
C HIS A 94 15.11 31.27 2.86
N ALA A 95 13.98 30.66 3.20
CA ALA A 95 13.43 30.59 4.54
C ALA A 95 14.03 29.44 5.36
N GLU A 96 15.15 28.86 4.90
CA GLU A 96 15.74 27.64 5.47
C GLU A 96 16.02 27.77 6.97
N ASN A 97 16.42 28.95 7.45
CA ASN A 97 16.67 29.16 8.87
C ASN A 97 15.41 29.38 9.71
N GLU A 98 14.32 29.88 9.12
CA GLU A 98 13.04 30.10 9.84
C GLU A 98 12.13 28.86 9.80
N LEU A 99 12.30 28.00 8.79
CA LEU A 99 11.46 26.83 8.52
C LEU A 99 12.24 25.51 8.47
N ALA A 100 13.45 25.48 9.05
CA ALA A 100 14.34 24.31 9.06
C ALA A 100 13.61 23.03 9.53
N ASP A 101 12.85 23.14 10.62
CA ASP A 101 12.12 22.01 11.22
C ASP A 101 11.01 21.50 10.30
N VAL A 102 10.32 22.41 9.59
CA VAL A 102 9.27 22.06 8.63
C VAL A 102 9.86 21.35 7.42
N LYS A 103 10.96 21.87 6.87
CA LYS A 103 11.68 21.26 5.75
C LYS A 103 12.18 19.85 6.13
N ALA A 104 12.76 19.69 7.33
CA ALA A 104 13.21 18.39 7.82
C ALA A 104 12.05 17.38 7.95
N ALA A 105 10.90 17.81 8.47
CA ALA A 105 9.72 16.96 8.59
C ALA A 105 9.18 16.52 7.21
N LEU A 106 9.14 17.42 6.23
CA LEU A 106 8.69 17.12 4.87
C LEU A 106 9.64 16.15 4.15
N LEU A 107 10.96 16.33 4.29
CA LEU A 107 11.96 15.40 3.77
C LEU A 107 11.77 14.00 4.35
N LEU A 108 11.62 13.91 5.68
CA LEU A 108 11.39 12.63 6.35
C LEU A 108 10.10 11.95 5.86
N ALA A 109 9.03 12.71 5.70
CA ALA A 109 7.75 12.20 5.20
C ALA A 109 7.89 11.67 3.77
N ARG A 110 8.47 12.46 2.86
CA ARG A 110 8.71 12.08 1.46
C ARG A 110 9.55 10.81 1.39
N ASP A 111 10.68 10.77 2.09
CA ASP A 111 11.61 9.63 2.04
C ASP A 111 10.99 8.36 2.63
N THR A 112 10.16 8.49 3.66
CA THR A 112 9.43 7.36 4.23
C THR A 112 8.41 6.79 3.24
N ILE A 113 7.68 7.65 2.54
CA ILE A 113 6.69 7.24 1.54
C ILE A 113 7.39 6.62 0.33
N GLN A 114 8.47 7.24 -0.16
CA GLN A 114 9.25 6.73 -1.29
C GLN A 114 9.83 5.34 -0.98
N LYS A 115 10.46 5.15 0.18
CA LYS A 115 10.98 3.82 0.59
C LYS A 115 9.89 2.76 0.65
N LYS A 116 8.70 3.12 1.12
CA LYS A 116 7.56 2.19 1.13
C LYS A 116 7.07 1.89 -0.30
N LEU A 117 7.14 2.86 -1.20
CA LEU A 117 6.79 2.66 -2.60
C LEU A 117 7.81 1.76 -3.30
N ASP A 118 9.10 2.00 -3.10
CA ASP A 118 10.20 1.21 -3.68
C ASP A 118 10.21 -0.23 -3.15
N ALA A 119 9.90 -0.44 -1.87
CA ALA A 119 9.75 -1.76 -1.27
C ALA A 119 8.59 -2.58 -1.88
N LEU A 120 7.64 -1.92 -2.55
CA LEU A 120 6.61 -2.60 -3.35
C LEU A 120 7.11 -3.00 -4.75
N GLU A 121 8.30 -2.54 -5.18
CA GLU A 121 8.89 -2.82 -6.49
C GLU A 121 10.01 -3.89 -6.47
N GLU A 122 10.72 -4.05 -5.34
CA GLU A 122 11.92 -4.90 -5.26
C GLU A 122 11.69 -6.39 -4.88
N VAL A 123 10.43 -6.91 -4.85
CA VAL A 123 10.17 -8.31 -4.44
C VAL A 123 9.20 -9.05 -5.36
#